data_AF-A0A7C2SQB9-F1
#
_entry.id   AF-A0A7C2SQB9-F1
#
_cell.length_a   1.000
_cell.length_b   1.000
_cell.length_c   1.000
_cell.angle_alpha   90.00
_cell.angle_beta   90.00
_cell.angle_gamma   90.00
#
_symmetry.space_group_name_H-M   'P 1'
#
loop_
_entity.id
_entity.type
_entity.pdbx_description
1 polymer ?
#
loop_
_entity_poly.entity_id
_entity_poly.type
_entity_poly.pdbx_seq_one_letter_code
_entity_poly.pdbx_strand_id
1 'polypeptide(L)'
;MRRLRSLDFALALVAGLAASGAPGPARADDARCITALNQNAAGVVKALGRNVTACVKAADEAGLPEADACAESDPKNRITKAWAKLVAQDVGGDQDRCDGTPPGFLYEGSEAANAAARRAAFNLAHEILGESLDDGLVSDGDRAQARCRHTAIRSAHAVLDAQLAVWNACKKAALKAGAASTAEVESTCFAAAETDFVDAKGKIAKAYGKLTTGVVKTCVDPALDTDALLPGRCVGTAGDEFGPSLCIVRRAKCHACNAVVGMDGVGVDCDLFDDEQANASCFSCGDGTVEPGEECDGGADGAPLCSATCQTTAQSALVYSNPCNGGTTLADEALAALGVAANTFVSDPVGFHTAFDAGGFDVVVYDGFCNGIENGVRTRLESWIAGGGRTLVAYWDLSDSASLQAALGVATLAYGNGAFRAVHADPASPANPFDLRRDFPTPLNGASSAIAFTMGQELTLAGDGVLLARLDSDAGPGAIASTSGGRVVTLGFTPEMVGANNDGAAVDGDTDGVPDMQEMWENLIALVLSN
;
A
#
# COMPACT_ATOMS: atom_id res chain seq x y z
N MET A 1 24.23 60.49 -38.85
CA MET A 1 25.07 59.93 -37.76
C MET A 1 24.40 60.24 -36.41
N ARG A 2 23.58 59.32 -35.88
CA ARG A 2 23.01 59.38 -34.52
C ARG A 2 23.54 58.16 -33.77
N ARG A 3 24.21 58.38 -32.64
CA ARG A 3 24.76 57.32 -31.76
C ARG A 3 23.67 56.84 -30.80
N LEU A 4 23.43 55.53 -30.80
CA LEU A 4 22.67 54.80 -29.77
C LEU A 4 23.59 54.55 -28.55
N ARG A 5 23.04 54.71 -27.35
CA ARG A 5 23.65 54.28 -26.07
C ARG A 5 22.91 53.03 -25.61
N SER A 6 23.65 51.94 -25.42
CA SER A 6 23.21 50.69 -24.81
C SER A 6 23.21 50.86 -23.28
N LEU A 7 22.13 50.42 -22.62
CA LEU A 7 22.05 50.24 -21.17
C LEU A 7 22.28 48.75 -20.87
N ASP A 8 23.32 48.43 -20.12
CA ASP A 8 23.53 47.11 -19.53
C ASP A 8 22.84 47.05 -18.16
N PHE A 9 21.91 46.10 -18.00
CA PHE A 9 21.30 45.77 -16.71
C PHE A 9 21.91 44.45 -16.23
N ALA A 10 22.74 44.52 -15.19
CA ALA A 10 23.30 43.34 -14.52
C ALA A 10 22.32 42.86 -13.44
N LEU A 11 21.78 41.66 -13.62
CA LEU A 11 20.94 40.97 -12.64
C LEU A 11 21.84 40.08 -11.76
N ALA A 12 21.93 40.42 -10.47
CA ALA A 12 22.66 39.62 -9.48
C ALA A 12 21.73 38.56 -8.88
N LEU A 13 21.97 37.29 -9.23
CA LEU A 13 21.31 36.12 -8.64
C LEU A 13 22.08 35.71 -7.37
N VAL A 14 21.46 35.87 -6.20
CA VAL A 14 22.01 35.39 -4.92
C VAL A 14 21.46 33.98 -4.68
N ALA A 15 22.26 32.96 -4.95
CA ALA A 15 21.97 31.58 -4.60
C ALA A 15 22.31 31.34 -3.11
N GLY A 16 21.28 31.24 -2.27
CA GLY A 16 21.42 30.80 -0.88
C GLY A 16 21.49 29.28 -0.83
N LEU A 17 22.70 28.70 -0.89
CA LEU A 17 22.91 27.31 -0.47
C LEU A 17 22.74 27.24 1.05
N ALA A 18 21.59 26.74 1.51
CA ALA A 18 21.47 26.22 2.86
C ALA A 18 22.33 24.96 2.94
N ALA A 19 23.43 25.01 3.68
CA ALA A 19 24.20 23.81 3.99
C ALA A 19 23.34 22.92 4.88
N SER A 20 22.73 21.88 4.31
CA SER A 20 22.20 20.75 5.06
C SER A 20 23.37 20.09 5.78
N GLY A 21 23.55 20.42 7.06
CA GLY A 21 24.53 19.75 7.90
C GLY A 21 24.27 18.25 7.87
N ALA A 22 25.32 17.45 7.63
CA ALA A 22 25.22 16.01 7.70
C ALA A 22 24.57 15.60 9.04
N PRO A 23 23.62 14.66 9.04
CA PRO A 23 22.96 14.23 10.27
C PRO A 23 24.02 13.77 11.27
N GLY A 24 23.97 14.33 12.48
CA GLY A 24 24.81 13.88 13.59
C GLY A 24 24.38 12.50 14.08
N PRO A 25 25.23 11.80 14.85
CA PRO A 25 24.87 10.53 15.47
C PRO A 25 23.56 10.63 16.25
N ALA A 26 22.77 9.55 16.28
CA ALA A 26 21.53 9.52 17.05
C ALA A 26 21.76 10.00 18.49
N ARG A 27 20.83 10.80 19.01
CA ARG A 27 20.87 11.16 20.43
C ARG A 27 20.73 9.89 21.27
N ALA A 28 21.29 9.90 22.47
CA ALA A 28 21.22 8.73 23.36
C ALA A 28 19.78 8.33 23.69
N ASP A 29 18.85 9.31 23.73
CA ASP A 29 17.43 9.08 23.98
C ASP A 29 16.73 8.51 22.74
N ASP A 30 17.01 9.03 21.53
CA ASP A 30 16.54 8.45 20.26
C ASP A 30 16.94 6.97 20.14
N ALA A 31 18.21 6.66 20.39
CA ALA A 31 18.71 5.28 20.32
C ALA A 31 18.02 4.35 21.33
N ARG A 32 17.66 4.87 22.52
CA ARG A 32 16.91 4.13 23.54
C ARG A 32 15.46 3.91 23.15
N CYS A 33 14.81 4.92 22.58
CA CYS A 33 13.46 4.87 22.02
C CYS A 33 13.37 3.79 20.94
N ILE A 34 14.14 3.95 19.85
CA ILE A 34 14.20 3.04 18.69
C ILE A 34 14.38 1.59 19.17
N THR A 35 15.41 1.35 19.98
CA THR A 35 15.74 -0.01 20.45
C THR A 35 14.61 -0.62 21.29
N ALA A 36 13.90 0.18 22.08
CA ALA A 36 12.86 -0.34 22.96
C ALA A 36 11.54 -0.59 22.23
N LEU A 37 11.15 0.30 21.31
CA LEU A 37 9.98 0.13 20.45
C LEU A 37 10.07 -1.21 19.71
N ASN A 38 11.18 -1.46 19.01
CA ASN A 38 11.33 -2.66 18.19
C ASN A 38 11.56 -3.95 18.99
N GLN A 39 12.08 -3.85 20.22
CA GLN A 39 12.09 -4.98 21.15
C GLN A 39 10.68 -5.35 21.60
N ASN A 40 9.81 -4.36 21.83
CA ASN A 40 8.42 -4.60 22.21
C ASN A 40 7.58 -5.10 21.03
N ALA A 41 7.82 -4.58 19.81
CA ALA A 41 7.19 -5.08 18.60
C ALA A 41 7.59 -6.54 18.29
N ALA A 42 8.87 -6.91 18.42
CA ALA A 42 9.29 -8.31 18.40
C ALA A 42 8.63 -9.14 19.54
N GLY A 43 8.29 -8.50 20.65
CA GLY A 43 7.48 -9.08 21.72
C GLY A 43 6.04 -9.40 21.29
N VAL A 44 5.43 -8.58 20.43
CA VAL A 44 4.12 -8.83 19.80
C VAL A 44 4.21 -10.05 18.88
N VAL A 45 5.18 -10.11 17.97
CA VAL A 45 5.47 -11.27 17.09
C VAL A 45 5.54 -12.56 17.92
N LYS A 46 6.35 -12.55 18.98
CA LYS A 46 6.53 -13.69 19.88
C LYS A 46 5.23 -14.09 20.60
N ALA A 47 4.44 -13.11 21.04
CA ALA A 47 3.18 -13.34 21.74
C ALA A 47 2.14 -13.98 20.81
N LEU A 48 2.03 -13.45 19.60
CA LEU A 48 1.14 -13.93 18.55
C LEU A 48 1.54 -15.31 18.07
N GLY A 49 2.81 -15.55 17.74
CA GLY A 49 3.27 -16.88 17.33
C GLY A 49 3.01 -17.97 18.39
N ARG A 50 3.09 -17.62 19.68
CA ARG A 50 2.68 -18.51 20.79
C ARG A 50 1.16 -18.68 20.91
N ASN A 51 0.38 -17.71 20.48
CA ASN A 51 -1.08 -17.77 20.45
C ASN A 51 -1.54 -18.70 19.32
N VAL A 52 -1.12 -18.41 18.08
CA VAL A 52 -1.35 -19.24 16.88
C VAL A 52 -0.98 -20.70 17.15
N THR A 53 0.25 -20.96 17.62
CA THR A 53 0.71 -22.31 17.95
C THR A 53 -0.19 -23.03 18.96
N ALA A 54 -0.72 -22.29 19.95
CA ALA A 54 -1.60 -22.86 20.96
C ALA A 54 -3.01 -23.13 20.43
N CYS A 55 -3.50 -22.29 19.52
CA CYS A 55 -4.80 -22.41 18.87
C CYS A 55 -4.82 -23.58 17.89
N VAL A 56 -3.84 -23.68 16.97
CA VAL A 56 -3.69 -24.83 16.07
C VAL A 56 -3.59 -26.14 16.87
N LYS A 57 -2.78 -26.15 17.93
CA LYS A 57 -2.69 -27.32 18.81
C LYS A 57 -4.04 -27.67 19.46
N ALA A 58 -4.80 -26.68 19.88
CA ALA A 58 -6.10 -26.89 20.51
C ALA A 58 -7.16 -27.37 19.49
N ALA A 59 -7.11 -26.87 18.25
CA ALA A 59 -7.92 -27.34 17.14
C ALA A 59 -7.63 -28.82 16.84
N ASP A 60 -6.35 -29.19 16.75
CA ASP A 60 -5.91 -30.59 16.61
C ASP A 60 -6.34 -31.52 17.76
N GLU A 61 -6.28 -31.06 19.02
CA GLU A 61 -6.55 -31.91 20.20
C GLU A 61 -8.03 -32.00 20.56
N ALA A 62 -8.79 -30.92 20.37
CA ALA A 62 -10.16 -30.78 20.86
C ALA A 62 -11.21 -30.65 19.75
N GLY A 63 -10.79 -30.65 18.48
CA GLY A 63 -11.68 -30.40 17.35
C GLY A 63 -12.32 -29.03 17.45
N LEU A 64 -11.57 -28.01 17.91
CA LEU A 64 -12.04 -26.63 17.79
C LEU A 64 -12.20 -26.33 16.30
N PRO A 65 -13.37 -25.85 15.86
CA PRO A 65 -13.65 -25.70 14.43
C PRO A 65 -12.98 -24.48 13.79
N GLU A 66 -12.30 -23.61 14.57
CA GLU A 66 -11.82 -22.30 14.10
C GLU A 66 -10.51 -21.89 14.79
N ALA A 67 -9.37 -22.41 14.30
CA ALA A 67 -8.03 -22.06 14.76
C ALA A 67 -7.72 -20.57 14.51
N ASP A 68 -8.21 -20.02 13.39
CA ASP A 68 -8.11 -18.60 13.04
C ASP A 68 -8.81 -17.71 14.08
N ALA A 69 -10.10 -17.95 14.32
CA ALA A 69 -10.87 -17.20 15.32
C ALA A 69 -10.26 -17.31 16.74
N CYS A 70 -9.67 -18.46 17.08
CA CYS A 70 -8.92 -18.61 18.33
C CYS A 70 -7.65 -17.74 18.34
N ALA A 71 -6.91 -17.70 17.24
CA ALA A 71 -5.67 -16.93 17.14
C ALA A 71 -5.95 -15.41 17.23
N GLU A 72 -7.06 -14.94 16.65
CA GLU A 72 -7.51 -13.55 16.69
C GLU A 72 -8.08 -13.13 18.04
N SER A 73 -8.89 -13.99 18.67
CA SER A 73 -9.56 -13.67 19.95
C SER A 73 -8.61 -13.53 21.14
N ASP A 74 -7.32 -13.88 20.98
CA ASP A 74 -6.28 -13.81 22.01
C ASP A 74 -6.76 -14.30 23.39
N PRO A 75 -7.19 -15.58 23.52
CA PRO A 75 -7.89 -16.07 24.71
C PRO A 75 -7.06 -15.96 26.00
N LYS A 76 -5.75 -15.73 25.89
CA LYS A 76 -4.82 -15.56 27.02
C LYS A 76 -4.36 -14.10 27.21
N ASN A 77 -4.91 -13.15 26.45
CA ASN A 77 -4.55 -11.74 26.45
C ASN A 77 -3.02 -11.53 26.29
N ARG A 78 -2.35 -12.38 25.50
CA ARG A 78 -0.90 -12.33 25.28
C ARG A 78 -0.54 -11.21 24.32
N ILE A 79 -1.29 -11.11 23.22
CA ILE A 79 -1.12 -10.13 22.16
C ILE A 79 -1.51 -8.76 22.72
N THR A 80 -2.69 -8.64 23.33
CA THR A 80 -3.16 -7.40 23.96
C THR A 80 -2.15 -6.86 24.99
N LYS A 81 -1.55 -7.72 25.81
CA LYS A 81 -0.51 -7.30 26.77
C LYS A 81 0.81 -6.91 26.12
N ALA A 82 1.17 -7.52 24.99
CA ALA A 82 2.38 -7.17 24.26
C ALA A 82 2.21 -5.83 23.54
N TRP A 83 1.07 -5.62 22.88
CA TRP A 83 0.69 -4.34 22.30
C TRP A 83 0.68 -3.25 23.36
N ALA A 84 -0.01 -3.43 24.49
CA ALA A 84 -0.05 -2.41 25.54
C ALA A 84 1.34 -1.95 26.00
N LYS A 85 2.35 -2.85 26.00
CA LYS A 85 3.75 -2.51 26.29
C LYS A 85 4.43 -1.75 25.15
N LEU A 86 4.11 -2.09 23.91
CA LEU A 86 4.58 -1.37 22.73
C LEU A 86 4.03 0.06 22.70
N VAL A 87 2.73 0.25 22.89
CA VAL A 87 2.11 1.59 22.96
C VAL A 87 2.64 2.37 24.16
N ALA A 88 2.72 1.77 25.35
CA ALA A 88 3.28 2.45 26.52
C ALA A 88 4.76 2.84 26.35
N GLN A 89 5.48 2.27 25.38
CA GLN A 89 6.83 2.67 25.03
C GLN A 89 6.87 3.91 24.12
N ASP A 90 5.80 4.14 23.39
CA ASP A 90 5.65 5.16 22.34
C ASP A 90 4.97 6.43 22.86
N VAL A 91 3.86 6.26 23.59
CA VAL A 91 3.04 7.36 24.13
C VAL A 91 3.39 7.66 25.60
N GLY A 92 4.42 8.47 25.80
CA GLY A 92 4.51 9.44 26.89
C GLY A 92 3.99 9.08 28.31
N GLY A 93 4.68 8.25 29.12
CA GLY A 93 4.46 8.06 30.57
C GLY A 93 5.74 7.80 31.41
N ASP A 94 5.62 7.47 32.71
CA ASP A 94 6.75 7.23 33.64
C ASP A 94 7.74 6.11 33.22
N GLN A 95 7.43 5.35 32.15
CA GLN A 95 8.29 4.32 31.55
C GLN A 95 8.92 4.75 30.21
N ASP A 96 8.80 6.02 29.85
CA ASP A 96 9.22 6.56 28.56
C ASP A 96 10.69 6.34 28.26
N ARG A 97 10.92 6.00 26.99
CA ARG A 97 12.22 6.18 26.36
C ARG A 97 12.14 7.07 25.13
N CYS A 98 10.95 7.41 24.65
CA CYS A 98 10.71 8.32 23.54
C CYS A 98 10.27 9.66 24.15
N ASP A 99 11.12 10.68 24.09
CA ASP A 99 10.99 11.97 24.81
C ASP A 99 9.94 12.92 24.19
N GLY A 100 8.88 12.37 23.61
CA GLY A 100 7.83 13.09 22.89
C GLY A 100 8.23 13.65 21.53
N THR A 101 9.52 13.60 21.17
CA THR A 101 9.98 13.88 19.80
C THR A 101 10.33 12.56 19.12
N PRO A 102 9.59 12.14 18.09
CA PRO A 102 9.93 10.97 17.30
C PRO A 102 11.38 11.03 16.78
N PRO A 103 12.16 9.94 16.90
CA PRO A 103 13.44 9.83 16.22
C PRO A 103 13.28 10.05 14.71
N GLY A 104 14.24 10.73 14.09
CA GLY A 104 14.19 11.02 12.65
C GLY A 104 14.52 9.84 11.73
N PHE A 105 14.83 8.66 12.27
CA PHE A 105 15.14 7.44 11.52
C PHE A 105 14.92 6.19 12.40
N LEU A 106 14.70 5.02 11.78
CA LEU A 106 14.41 3.75 12.47
C LEU A 106 13.20 3.80 13.41
N TYR A 107 12.17 4.56 13.01
CA TYR A 107 10.98 4.79 13.80
C TYR A 107 9.78 5.02 12.89
N GLU A 108 8.81 4.12 12.95
CA GLU A 108 7.51 4.24 12.26
C GLU A 108 6.33 4.43 13.25
N GLY A 109 6.64 4.51 14.56
CA GLY A 109 5.64 4.56 15.63
C GLY A 109 5.07 3.19 16.01
N SER A 110 4.36 3.14 17.14
CA SER A 110 3.83 1.89 17.69
C SER A 110 2.73 1.24 16.84
N GLU A 111 1.92 2.03 16.12
CA GLU A 111 0.85 1.51 15.28
C GLU A 111 1.41 0.75 14.08
N ALA A 112 2.31 1.37 13.30
CA ALA A 112 2.98 0.73 12.17
C ALA A 112 3.81 -0.48 12.62
N ALA A 113 4.59 -0.34 13.69
CA ALA A 113 5.38 -1.44 14.23
C ALA A 113 4.52 -2.62 14.72
N ASN A 114 3.33 -2.36 15.28
CA ASN A 114 2.37 -3.40 15.67
C ASN A 114 1.75 -4.07 14.45
N ALA A 115 1.38 -3.31 13.42
CA ALA A 115 0.84 -3.85 12.17
C ALA A 115 1.85 -4.81 11.52
N ALA A 116 3.09 -4.35 11.33
CA ALA A 116 4.18 -5.16 10.78
C ALA A 116 4.45 -6.43 11.60
N ALA A 117 4.46 -6.30 12.94
CA ALA A 117 4.64 -7.44 13.85
C ALA A 117 3.50 -8.47 13.78
N ARG A 118 2.25 -8.01 13.66
CA ARG A 118 1.09 -8.90 13.56
C ARG A 118 1.09 -9.66 12.25
N ARG A 119 1.26 -8.93 11.14
CA ARG A 119 1.38 -9.47 9.78
C ARG A 119 2.40 -10.59 9.70
N ALA A 120 3.65 -10.30 10.08
CA ALA A 120 4.74 -11.26 9.97
C ALA A 120 4.51 -12.58 10.72
N ALA A 121 3.80 -12.55 11.85
CA ALA A 121 3.50 -13.78 12.61
C ALA A 121 2.23 -14.49 12.11
N PHE A 122 1.18 -13.78 11.69
CA PHE A 122 -0.01 -14.43 11.13
C PHE A 122 0.30 -15.03 9.76
N ASN A 123 0.83 -14.22 8.83
CA ASN A 123 1.11 -14.66 7.47
C ASN A 123 2.07 -15.84 7.43
N LEU A 124 3.13 -15.85 8.27
CA LEU A 124 4.03 -17.00 8.35
C LEU A 124 3.29 -18.30 8.70
N ALA A 125 2.25 -18.24 9.52
CA ALA A 125 1.47 -19.43 9.85
C ALA A 125 0.58 -19.87 8.67
N HIS A 126 -0.08 -18.93 7.99
CA HIS A 126 -0.88 -19.19 6.78
C HIS A 126 -0.01 -19.70 5.63
N GLU A 127 1.17 -19.14 5.38
CA GLU A 127 2.07 -19.65 4.35
C GLU A 127 2.52 -21.09 4.61
N ILE A 128 2.45 -21.58 5.85
CA ILE A 128 2.77 -22.97 6.20
C ILE A 128 1.52 -23.85 6.12
N LEU A 129 0.38 -23.37 6.63
CA LEU A 129 -0.82 -24.16 6.83
C LEU A 129 -1.89 -24.01 5.75
N GLY A 130 -1.86 -23.01 4.88
CA GLY A 130 -2.92 -22.71 3.93
C GLY A 130 -3.55 -21.34 4.15
N GLU A 131 -4.59 -21.04 3.37
CA GLU A 131 -5.33 -19.77 3.47
C GLU A 131 -6.00 -19.64 4.83
N SER A 132 -6.43 -20.76 5.44
CA SER A 132 -6.90 -20.84 6.82
C SER A 132 -5.94 -21.64 7.69
N LEU A 133 -5.82 -21.29 8.98
CA LEU A 133 -5.12 -22.13 9.96
C LEU A 133 -5.87 -23.44 10.25
N ASP A 134 -7.12 -23.55 9.79
CA ASP A 134 -7.92 -24.77 9.82
C ASP A 134 -7.65 -25.70 8.63
N ASP A 135 -6.94 -25.22 7.60
CA ASP A 135 -6.54 -26.04 6.46
C ASP A 135 -5.61 -27.18 6.90
N GLY A 136 -5.89 -28.37 6.37
CA GLY A 136 -5.15 -29.58 6.71
C GLY A 136 -5.44 -30.14 8.12
N LEU A 137 -6.29 -29.49 8.94
CA LEU A 137 -6.75 -30.10 10.19
C LEU A 137 -7.56 -31.36 9.90
N VAL A 138 -7.21 -32.45 10.60
CA VAL A 138 -7.91 -33.73 10.51
C VAL A 138 -8.68 -33.98 11.79
N SER A 139 -9.99 -34.20 11.66
CA SER A 139 -10.92 -34.44 12.76
C SER A 139 -10.67 -35.74 13.55
N ASP A 140 -9.79 -36.62 13.08
CA ASP A 140 -9.71 -38.01 13.54
C ASP A 140 -8.65 -38.26 14.62
N GLY A 141 -8.04 -37.19 15.17
CA GLY A 141 -7.14 -37.29 16.33
C GLY A 141 -5.82 -38.02 16.05
N ASP A 142 -5.37 -38.06 14.79
CA ASP A 142 -4.06 -38.60 14.43
C ASP A 142 -2.95 -37.75 15.06
N ARG A 143 -2.35 -38.29 16.11
CA ARG A 143 -1.30 -37.62 16.87
C ARG A 143 -0.04 -37.36 16.05
N ALA A 144 0.23 -38.11 14.98
CA ALA A 144 1.40 -37.88 14.13
C ALA A 144 1.19 -36.63 13.27
N GLN A 145 0.03 -36.53 12.62
CA GLN A 145 -0.37 -35.38 11.80
C GLN A 145 -0.38 -34.08 12.61
N ALA A 146 -1.05 -34.07 13.77
CA ALA A 146 -1.06 -32.94 14.69
C ALA A 146 0.34 -32.54 15.19
N ARG A 147 1.22 -33.53 15.44
CA ARG A 147 2.61 -33.26 15.85
C ARG A 147 3.42 -32.62 14.74
N CYS A 148 3.19 -32.98 13.48
CA CYS A 148 3.84 -32.36 12.33
C CYS A 148 3.49 -30.87 12.25
N ARG A 149 2.21 -30.52 12.10
CA ARG A 149 1.72 -29.12 12.00
C ARG A 149 2.20 -28.25 13.15
N HIS A 150 1.98 -28.70 14.39
CA HIS A 150 2.43 -27.98 15.57
C HIS A 150 3.95 -27.80 15.59
N THR A 151 4.73 -28.81 15.18
CA THR A 151 6.20 -28.69 15.15
C THR A 151 6.66 -27.71 14.08
N ALA A 152 6.04 -27.72 12.88
CA ALA A 152 6.35 -26.80 11.79
C ALA A 152 6.13 -25.34 12.22
N ILE A 153 4.91 -24.97 12.60
CA ILE A 153 4.54 -23.59 12.96
C ILE A 153 5.35 -23.08 14.16
N ARG A 154 5.46 -23.90 15.22
CA ARG A 154 6.20 -23.51 16.42
C ARG A 154 7.67 -23.24 16.10
N SER A 155 8.26 -24.05 15.22
CA SER A 155 9.67 -23.91 14.87
C SER A 155 9.89 -22.75 13.92
N ALA A 156 8.96 -22.50 12.97
CA ALA A 156 8.96 -21.33 12.10
C ALA A 156 8.92 -20.04 12.91
N HIS A 157 7.99 -19.92 13.87
CA HIS A 157 7.95 -18.77 14.77
C HIS A 157 9.19 -18.64 15.66
N ALA A 158 9.83 -19.75 16.03
CA ALA A 158 11.08 -19.70 16.78
C ALA A 158 12.24 -19.19 15.92
N VAL A 159 12.21 -19.44 14.61
CA VAL A 159 13.14 -18.86 13.64
C VAL A 159 12.89 -17.36 13.49
N LEU A 160 11.64 -16.94 13.24
CA LEU A 160 11.26 -15.53 13.16
C LEU A 160 11.67 -14.75 14.42
N ASP A 161 11.37 -15.26 15.62
CA ASP A 161 11.79 -14.68 16.92
C ASP A 161 13.32 -14.58 17.05
N ALA A 162 14.07 -15.57 16.53
CA ALA A 162 15.52 -15.54 16.56
C ALA A 162 16.10 -14.47 15.62
N GLN A 163 15.53 -14.32 14.43
CA GLN A 163 15.93 -13.32 13.45
C GLN A 163 15.70 -11.89 13.97
N LEU A 164 14.50 -11.59 14.45
CA LEU A 164 14.19 -10.28 15.04
C LEU A 164 15.04 -9.99 16.29
N ALA A 165 15.40 -11.00 17.07
CA ALA A 165 16.30 -10.84 18.21
C ALA A 165 17.76 -10.56 17.80
N VAL A 166 18.22 -11.09 16.66
CA VAL A 166 19.54 -10.78 16.09
C VAL A 166 19.56 -9.38 15.50
N TRP A 167 18.56 -9.02 14.68
CA TRP A 167 18.38 -7.66 14.17
C TRP A 167 18.42 -6.61 15.28
N ASN A 168 17.55 -6.75 16.29
CA ASN A 168 17.48 -5.81 17.40
C ASN A 168 18.79 -5.72 18.21
N ALA A 169 19.56 -6.81 18.29
CA ALA A 169 20.85 -6.80 18.95
C ALA A 169 21.91 -6.08 18.10
N CYS A 170 21.90 -6.27 16.79
CA CYS A 170 22.80 -5.58 15.87
C CYS A 170 22.50 -4.07 15.81
N LYS A 171 21.24 -3.69 15.55
CA LYS A 171 20.82 -2.29 15.52
C LYS A 171 21.22 -1.53 16.79
N LYS A 172 20.98 -2.14 17.96
CA LYS A 172 21.43 -1.57 19.24
C LYS A 172 22.95 -1.37 19.30
N ALA A 173 23.73 -2.28 18.72
CA ALA A 173 25.18 -2.15 18.66
C ALA A 173 25.62 -1.04 17.68
N ALA A 174 25.00 -0.94 16.50
CA ALA A 174 25.25 0.10 15.51
C ALA A 174 24.94 1.50 16.06
N LEU A 175 23.77 1.68 16.68
CA LEU A 175 23.38 2.93 17.34
C LEU A 175 24.37 3.31 18.45
N LYS A 176 24.82 2.32 19.26
CA LYS A 176 25.86 2.56 20.28
C LYS A 176 27.21 2.94 19.67
N ALA A 177 27.51 2.48 18.47
CA ALA A 177 28.72 2.83 17.73
C ALA A 177 28.65 4.20 17.04
N GLY A 178 27.48 4.86 17.07
CA GLY A 178 27.28 6.21 16.55
C GLY A 178 26.59 6.28 15.19
N ALA A 179 25.86 5.23 14.77
CA ALA A 179 25.05 5.29 13.57
C ALA A 179 24.06 6.47 13.62
N ALA A 180 23.99 7.22 12.52
CA ALA A 180 23.27 8.49 12.36
C ALA A 180 22.12 8.41 11.34
N SER A 181 21.98 7.28 10.64
CA SER A 181 20.94 7.08 9.61
C SER A 181 20.51 5.62 9.51
N THR A 182 19.36 5.40 8.85
CA THR A 182 18.86 4.06 8.51
C THR A 182 19.90 3.28 7.69
N ALA A 183 20.46 3.90 6.64
CA ALA A 183 21.46 3.27 5.76
C ALA A 183 22.73 2.80 6.49
N GLU A 184 23.19 3.53 7.51
CA GLU A 184 24.34 3.12 8.32
C GLU A 184 24.03 1.89 9.19
N VAL A 185 22.80 1.79 9.70
CA VAL A 185 22.37 0.60 10.44
C VAL A 185 22.16 -0.58 9.48
N GLU A 186 21.55 -0.35 8.33
CA GLU A 186 21.34 -1.37 7.30
C GLU A 186 22.68 -2.00 6.87
N SER A 187 23.63 -1.17 6.43
CA SER A 187 24.96 -1.64 6.00
C SER A 187 25.76 -2.34 7.10
N THR A 188 25.45 -2.10 8.37
CA THR A 188 26.10 -2.76 9.51
C THR A 188 25.42 -4.09 9.86
N CYS A 189 24.10 -4.18 9.70
CA CYS A 189 23.28 -5.25 10.27
C CYS A 189 22.77 -6.27 9.26
N PHE A 190 22.68 -5.89 7.99
CA PHE A 190 22.61 -6.82 6.89
C PHE A 190 24.03 -7.21 6.48
N ALA A 191 24.25 -8.49 6.18
CA ALA A 191 25.53 -8.92 5.65
C ALA A 191 25.79 -8.27 4.29
N ALA A 192 27.06 -8.10 3.89
CA ALA A 192 27.43 -7.51 2.59
C ALA A 192 26.94 -8.27 1.35
N ALA A 193 26.29 -9.43 1.54
CA ALA A 193 25.64 -10.21 0.50
C ALA A 193 24.10 -10.22 0.62
N GLU A 194 23.52 -9.52 1.60
CA GLU A 194 22.06 -9.37 1.81
C GLU A 194 21.29 -10.65 2.20
N THR A 195 21.95 -11.78 2.42
CA THR A 195 21.26 -13.09 2.50
C THR A 195 20.84 -13.54 3.90
N ASP A 196 21.27 -12.82 4.95
CA ASP A 196 20.90 -13.05 6.34
C ASP A 196 21.30 -11.85 7.23
N PHE A 197 20.67 -11.75 8.41
CA PHE A 197 21.15 -10.87 9.47
C PHE A 197 22.51 -11.33 10.00
N VAL A 198 23.36 -10.40 10.47
CA VAL A 198 24.66 -10.73 11.08
C VAL A 198 24.50 -11.56 12.37
N ASP A 199 24.53 -12.89 12.23
CA ASP A 199 24.33 -13.85 13.33
C ASP A 199 25.63 -14.24 14.06
N ALA A 200 26.33 -13.24 14.60
CA ALA A 200 27.61 -13.46 15.29
C ALA A 200 27.54 -14.46 16.47
N LYS A 201 26.32 -14.76 16.97
CA LYS A 201 26.10 -15.68 18.11
C LYS A 201 25.48 -17.02 17.69
N GLY A 202 25.27 -17.28 16.40
CA GLY A 202 24.70 -18.53 15.89
C GLY A 202 23.27 -18.80 16.37
N LYS A 203 22.49 -17.76 16.72
CA LYS A 203 21.12 -17.89 17.21
C LYS A 203 20.16 -18.31 16.10
N ILE A 204 20.28 -17.69 14.92
CA ILE A 204 19.47 -18.00 13.74
C ILE A 204 19.85 -19.40 13.27
N ALA A 205 21.15 -19.68 13.09
CA ALA A 205 21.63 -21.00 12.69
C ALA A 205 21.14 -22.12 13.63
N LYS A 206 21.11 -21.87 14.94
CA LYS A 206 20.57 -22.80 15.93
C LYS A 206 19.06 -22.99 15.82
N ALA A 207 18.31 -21.94 15.48
CA ALA A 207 16.87 -22.03 15.26
C ALA A 207 16.55 -22.83 13.99
N TYR A 208 17.27 -22.57 12.88
CA TYR A 208 17.19 -23.36 11.65
C TYR A 208 17.45 -24.84 11.91
N GLY A 209 18.57 -25.18 12.56
CA GLY A 209 18.90 -26.58 12.83
C GLY A 209 17.83 -27.30 13.66
N LYS A 210 17.16 -26.60 14.59
CA LYS A 210 16.03 -27.14 15.36
C LYS A 210 14.78 -27.32 14.50
N LEU A 211 14.49 -26.37 13.62
CA LEU A 211 13.37 -26.46 12.68
C LEU A 211 13.56 -27.65 11.76
N THR A 212 14.70 -27.74 11.05
CA THR A 212 15.01 -28.84 10.15
C THR A 212 14.92 -30.19 10.85
N THR A 213 15.59 -30.34 12.00
CA THR A 213 15.54 -31.59 12.77
C THR A 213 14.12 -31.92 13.25
N GLY A 214 13.36 -30.91 13.67
CA GLY A 214 12.00 -31.06 14.15
C GLY A 214 11.06 -31.53 13.04
N VAL A 215 11.01 -30.78 11.94
CA VAL A 215 10.15 -31.05 10.77
C VAL A 215 10.51 -32.40 10.16
N VAL A 216 11.79 -32.69 9.91
CA VAL A 216 12.21 -34.01 9.38
C VAL A 216 11.74 -35.14 10.29
N LYS A 217 11.90 -34.99 11.61
CA LYS A 217 11.52 -36.02 12.57
C LYS A 217 10.00 -36.24 12.67
N THR A 218 9.18 -35.21 12.48
CA THR A 218 7.74 -35.29 12.74
C THR A 218 6.87 -35.30 11.50
N CYS A 219 7.37 -34.83 10.37
CA CYS A 219 6.61 -34.66 9.13
C CYS A 219 7.07 -35.61 8.02
N VAL A 220 8.34 -35.98 7.97
CA VAL A 220 8.90 -36.85 6.91
C VAL A 220 8.78 -38.33 7.32
N ASP A 221 7.55 -38.77 7.54
CA ASP A 221 7.19 -40.19 7.71
C ASP A 221 6.51 -40.65 6.42
N PRO A 222 6.91 -41.78 5.78
CA PRO A 222 6.26 -42.28 4.57
C PRO A 222 4.76 -42.56 4.68
N ALA A 223 4.21 -42.65 5.90
CA ALA A 223 2.79 -42.78 6.15
C ALA A 223 2.02 -41.43 6.19
N LEU A 224 2.72 -40.30 6.17
CA LEU A 224 2.14 -38.96 6.22
C LEU A 224 2.17 -38.31 4.83
N ASP A 225 1.03 -37.77 4.42
CA ASP A 225 0.95 -36.87 3.27
C ASP A 225 1.36 -35.46 3.72
N THR A 226 2.64 -35.13 3.57
CA THR A 226 3.19 -33.86 4.05
C THR A 226 2.54 -32.65 3.38
N ASP A 227 2.15 -32.75 2.10
CA ASP A 227 1.51 -31.67 1.37
C ASP A 227 0.10 -31.41 1.89
N ALA A 228 -0.66 -32.46 2.20
CA ALA A 228 -1.97 -32.32 2.85
C ALA A 228 -1.87 -31.76 4.29
N LEU A 229 -0.75 -31.99 4.98
CA LEU A 229 -0.52 -31.51 6.35
C LEU A 229 -0.01 -30.07 6.42
N LEU A 230 0.65 -29.59 5.36
CA LEU A 230 1.22 -28.26 5.23
C LEU A 230 0.76 -27.64 3.90
N PRO A 231 -0.56 -27.44 3.69
CA PRO A 231 -1.10 -27.12 2.37
C PRO A 231 -0.87 -25.67 1.93
N GLY A 232 -0.05 -24.91 2.67
CA GLY A 232 0.38 -23.57 2.28
C GLY A 232 1.43 -23.57 1.15
N ARG A 233 2.25 -22.52 1.12
CA ARG A 233 3.25 -22.26 0.09
C ARG A 233 4.43 -23.24 0.06
N CYS A 234 4.46 -24.20 0.98
CA CYS A 234 5.49 -25.24 1.03
C CYS A 234 5.05 -26.59 0.46
N VAL A 235 3.87 -26.67 -0.17
CA VAL A 235 3.41 -27.84 -0.91
C VAL A 235 4.38 -28.20 -2.05
N GLY A 236 4.58 -29.49 -2.29
CA GLY A 236 5.39 -30.02 -3.39
C GLY A 236 6.89 -30.08 -3.09
N THR A 237 7.32 -29.58 -1.93
CA THR A 237 8.74 -29.56 -1.53
C THR A 237 9.21 -30.85 -0.87
N ALA A 238 8.31 -31.81 -0.60
CA ALA A 238 8.65 -33.08 0.05
C ALA A 238 9.66 -33.94 -0.74
N GLY A 239 9.76 -33.72 -2.07
CA GLY A 239 10.70 -34.39 -2.96
C GLY A 239 12.09 -33.73 -3.05
N ASP A 240 12.25 -32.51 -2.52
CA ASP A 240 13.51 -31.77 -2.58
C ASP A 240 14.50 -32.27 -1.52
N GLU A 241 15.81 -32.14 -1.78
CA GLU A 241 16.88 -32.61 -0.90
C GLU A 241 16.76 -32.12 0.56
N PHE A 242 16.11 -30.96 0.76
CA PHE A 242 15.92 -30.33 2.07
C PHE A 242 14.45 -30.33 2.56
N GLY A 243 13.53 -30.83 1.75
CA GLY A 243 12.12 -30.98 2.11
C GLY A 243 11.39 -29.66 2.44
N PRO A 244 10.20 -29.74 3.07
CA PRO A 244 9.43 -28.57 3.53
C PRO A 244 10.19 -27.71 4.54
N SER A 245 11.21 -28.24 5.21
CA SER A 245 11.94 -27.49 6.24
C SER A 245 12.70 -26.29 5.69
N LEU A 246 13.25 -26.38 4.48
CA LEU A 246 13.94 -25.26 3.84
C LEU A 246 12.97 -24.19 3.37
N CYS A 247 11.83 -24.59 2.78
CA CYS A 247 10.77 -23.66 2.42
C CYS A 247 10.29 -22.87 3.63
N ILE A 248 10.01 -23.53 4.76
CA ILE A 248 9.56 -22.86 5.99
C ILE A 248 10.63 -21.88 6.50
N VAL A 249 11.93 -22.20 6.36
CA VAL A 249 13.02 -21.28 6.73
C VAL A 249 13.01 -20.03 5.85
N ARG A 250 12.85 -20.16 4.53
CA ARG A 250 12.76 -19.02 3.59
C ARG A 250 11.57 -18.13 3.92
N ARG A 251 10.38 -18.71 4.12
CA ARG A 251 9.20 -17.97 4.58
C ARG A 251 9.46 -17.22 5.90
N ALA A 252 10.10 -17.87 6.87
CA ALA A 252 10.43 -17.19 8.13
C ALA A 252 11.47 -16.06 7.98
N LYS A 253 12.39 -16.13 6.99
CA LYS A 253 13.29 -15.03 6.63
C LYS A 253 12.53 -13.85 6.05
N CYS A 254 11.63 -14.12 5.10
CA CYS A 254 10.77 -13.12 4.50
C CYS A 254 10.01 -12.30 5.51
N HIS A 255 9.24 -12.99 6.35
CA HIS A 255 8.45 -12.33 7.38
C HIS A 255 9.31 -11.58 8.40
N ALA A 256 10.54 -12.04 8.66
CA ALA A 256 11.45 -11.30 9.52
C ALA A 256 11.93 -10.00 8.85
N CYS A 257 12.24 -10.04 7.56
CA CYS A 257 12.65 -8.87 6.79
C CYS A 257 11.50 -7.86 6.65
N ASN A 258 10.31 -8.29 6.20
CA ASN A 258 9.14 -7.42 6.06
C ASN A 258 8.74 -6.80 7.40
N ALA A 259 8.81 -7.56 8.50
CA ALA A 259 8.60 -7.01 9.83
C ALA A 259 9.61 -5.90 10.14
N VAL A 260 10.89 -6.08 9.81
CA VAL A 260 11.92 -5.07 10.04
C VAL A 260 11.68 -3.84 9.16
N VAL A 261 11.34 -4.00 7.88
CA VAL A 261 10.93 -2.90 6.98
C VAL A 261 9.80 -2.09 7.61
N GLY A 262 8.70 -2.73 8.01
CA GLY A 262 7.54 -2.03 8.58
C GLY A 262 7.75 -1.47 10.00
N MET A 263 8.67 -2.03 10.79
CA MET A 263 8.97 -1.52 12.14
C MET A 263 9.99 -0.38 12.14
N ASP A 264 10.95 -0.42 11.21
CA ASP A 264 12.12 0.47 11.20
C ASP A 264 12.20 1.39 9.98
N GLY A 265 11.31 1.27 8.99
CA GLY A 265 11.40 2.05 7.76
C GLY A 265 12.70 1.82 6.99
N VAL A 266 13.23 0.59 7.03
CA VAL A 266 14.43 0.22 6.26
C VAL A 266 14.05 -0.07 4.80
N GLY A 267 14.91 0.28 3.86
CA GLY A 267 14.68 0.15 2.42
C GLY A 267 15.34 -1.09 1.82
N VAL A 268 15.22 -2.25 2.49
CA VAL A 268 15.82 -3.51 2.01
C VAL A 268 14.88 -4.30 1.12
N ASP A 269 15.43 -4.94 0.09
CA ASP A 269 14.70 -5.91 -0.73
C ASP A 269 14.62 -7.24 0.02
N CYS A 270 13.44 -7.55 0.55
CA CYS A 270 13.22 -8.76 1.32
C CYS A 270 13.20 -10.03 0.47
N ASP A 271 13.02 -9.90 -0.84
CA ASP A 271 13.07 -11.01 -1.76
C ASP A 271 14.50 -11.50 -1.99
N LEU A 272 15.45 -10.57 -2.14
CA LEU A 272 16.87 -10.94 -2.12
C LEU A 272 17.29 -11.56 -0.77
N PHE A 273 16.61 -11.21 0.32
CA PHE A 273 16.97 -11.66 1.67
C PHE A 273 16.65 -13.15 1.94
N ASP A 274 15.67 -13.73 1.25
CA ASP A 274 15.18 -15.06 1.62
C ASP A 274 15.91 -16.21 0.91
N ASP A 275 16.18 -16.05 -0.38
CA ASP A 275 16.79 -17.06 -1.24
C ASP A 275 17.89 -16.54 -2.19
N GLU A 276 18.33 -15.30 -1.97
CA GLU A 276 19.39 -14.62 -2.74
C GLU A 276 19.00 -14.31 -4.19
N GLN A 277 17.71 -14.35 -4.54
CA GLN A 277 17.20 -14.05 -5.88
C GLN A 277 16.02 -13.08 -5.81
N ALA A 278 16.00 -12.11 -6.73
CA ALA A 278 14.84 -11.23 -6.94
C ALA A 278 13.80 -11.97 -7.82
N ASN A 279 13.15 -12.99 -7.27
CA ASN A 279 12.20 -13.89 -7.95
C ASN A 279 10.76 -13.80 -7.42
N ALA A 280 10.48 -12.81 -6.59
CA ALA A 280 9.25 -12.58 -5.86
C ALA A 280 8.79 -13.76 -4.96
N SER A 281 9.73 -14.60 -4.50
CA SER A 281 9.42 -15.69 -3.58
C SER A 281 9.00 -15.20 -2.19
N CYS A 282 9.35 -13.96 -1.84
CA CYS A 282 9.12 -13.38 -0.54
C CYS A 282 7.83 -12.58 -0.36
N PHE A 283 7.08 -12.40 -1.45
CA PHE A 283 5.81 -11.69 -1.45
C PHE A 283 4.69 -12.57 -0.88
N SER A 284 3.96 -12.05 0.11
CA SER A 284 2.79 -12.69 0.69
C SER A 284 1.55 -11.83 0.45
N CYS A 285 0.98 -11.86 -0.75
CA CYS A 285 -0.31 -11.21 -0.97
C CYS A 285 -1.42 -11.85 -0.12
N GLY A 286 -2.36 -11.02 0.35
CA GLY A 286 -3.49 -11.39 1.21
C GLY A 286 -3.38 -10.95 2.67
N ASP A 287 -2.52 -10.00 3.02
CA ASP A 287 -2.27 -9.53 4.39
C ASP A 287 -2.89 -8.17 4.77
N GLY A 288 -3.59 -7.54 3.84
CA GLY A 288 -4.26 -6.25 4.03
C GLY A 288 -3.38 -5.01 3.87
N THR A 289 -2.18 -5.13 3.30
CA THR A 289 -1.25 -4.04 3.03
C THR A 289 -0.55 -4.18 1.68
N VAL A 290 -0.75 -3.21 0.80
CA VAL A 290 -0.14 -3.21 -0.55
C VAL A 290 1.39 -3.07 -0.47
N GLU A 291 2.13 -4.07 -0.94
CA GLU A 291 3.60 -4.08 -0.99
C GLU A 291 4.13 -3.59 -2.36
N PRO A 292 5.38 -3.10 -2.48
CA PRO A 292 5.94 -2.66 -3.77
C PRO A 292 5.92 -3.77 -4.82
N GLY A 293 5.14 -3.60 -5.89
CA GLY A 293 4.92 -4.62 -6.93
C GLY A 293 3.57 -5.34 -6.83
N GLU A 294 2.78 -5.05 -5.79
CA GLU A 294 1.39 -5.46 -5.66
C GLU A 294 0.46 -4.29 -6.03
N GLU A 295 -0.61 -4.56 -6.76
CA GLU A 295 -1.65 -3.55 -7.06
C GLU A 295 -2.69 -3.45 -5.94
N CYS A 296 -2.82 -4.51 -5.13
CA CYS A 296 -3.76 -4.60 -4.02
C CYS A 296 -3.41 -5.74 -3.07
N ASP A 297 -3.86 -5.58 -1.82
CA ASP A 297 -3.74 -6.60 -0.80
C ASP A 297 -5.07 -6.74 -0.03
N GLY A 298 -5.85 -7.77 -0.39
CA GLY A 298 -7.15 -8.03 0.22
C GLY A 298 -6.97 -8.69 1.58
N GLY A 299 -6.89 -7.86 2.62
CA GLY A 299 -6.93 -8.34 3.98
C GLY A 299 -8.22 -9.11 4.28
N ALA A 300 -8.04 -10.26 4.94
CA ALA A 300 -9.02 -11.20 5.46
C ALA A 300 -9.70 -12.15 4.44
N ASP A 301 -9.56 -13.44 4.77
CA ASP A 301 -10.43 -14.56 4.44
C ASP A 301 -10.51 -15.05 2.98
N GLY A 302 -9.44 -15.73 2.53
CA GLY A 302 -9.56 -16.85 1.57
C GLY A 302 -10.01 -16.53 0.15
N ALA A 303 -9.68 -15.34 -0.37
CA ALA A 303 -9.82 -15.05 -1.79
C ALA A 303 -8.45 -15.17 -2.52
N PRO A 304 -8.41 -15.64 -3.78
CA PRO A 304 -7.17 -15.81 -4.53
C PRO A 304 -6.67 -14.44 -5.02
N LEU A 305 -5.95 -13.73 -4.17
CA LEU A 305 -5.64 -12.31 -4.37
C LEU A 305 -4.16 -12.01 -4.70
N CYS A 306 -3.40 -13.04 -5.08
CA CYS A 306 -2.14 -12.90 -5.84
C CYS A 306 -2.38 -13.14 -7.35
N SER A 307 -3.38 -12.48 -7.92
CA SER A 307 -3.56 -12.49 -9.37
C SER A 307 -3.26 -11.09 -9.89
N ALA A 308 -2.66 -10.97 -11.08
CA ALA A 308 -2.68 -9.73 -11.89
C ALA A 308 -4.12 -9.28 -12.25
N THR A 309 -5.14 -9.92 -11.69
CA THR A 309 -6.57 -9.61 -11.80
C THR A 309 -7.24 -9.43 -10.43
N CYS A 310 -6.48 -9.30 -9.34
CA CYS A 310 -7.04 -9.10 -8.01
C CYS A 310 -7.73 -7.73 -7.98
N GLN A 311 -9.06 -7.77 -7.94
CA GLN A 311 -9.88 -6.57 -7.91
C GLN A 311 -10.23 -6.27 -6.45
N THR A 312 -9.61 -5.26 -5.84
CA THR A 312 -10.26 -4.43 -4.81
C THR A 312 -11.33 -3.57 -5.46
N THR A 313 -12.19 -4.19 -6.28
CA THR A 313 -13.31 -3.48 -6.86
C THR A 313 -14.09 -2.89 -5.71
N ALA A 314 -14.27 -1.56 -5.75
CA ALA A 314 -15.52 -1.01 -5.28
C ALA A 314 -16.60 -1.99 -5.71
N GLN A 315 -17.32 -2.55 -4.74
CA GLN A 315 -18.47 -3.36 -5.10
C GLN A 315 -19.52 -2.45 -5.73
N SER A 316 -19.42 -1.15 -5.45
CA SER A 316 -20.39 -0.15 -5.85
C SER A 316 -19.83 1.25 -6.07
N ALA A 317 -20.36 1.96 -7.05
CA ALA A 317 -19.98 3.34 -7.38
C ALA A 317 -21.20 4.22 -7.61
N LEU A 318 -21.13 5.49 -7.21
CA LEU A 318 -22.11 6.50 -7.61
C LEU A 318 -21.47 7.41 -8.66
N VAL A 319 -22.03 7.42 -9.87
CA VAL A 319 -21.52 8.22 -10.99
C VAL A 319 -22.51 9.34 -11.30
N TYR A 320 -22.07 10.58 -11.12
CA TYR A 320 -22.75 11.74 -11.66
C TYR A 320 -22.11 12.15 -12.98
N SER A 321 -22.87 12.09 -14.08
CA SER A 321 -22.39 12.59 -15.37
C SER A 321 -23.38 13.55 -15.99
N ASN A 322 -22.93 14.75 -16.34
CA ASN A 322 -23.78 15.78 -16.96
C ASN A 322 -23.15 16.28 -18.28
N PRO A 323 -23.25 15.48 -19.36
CA PRO A 323 -22.68 15.82 -20.66
C PRO A 323 -23.59 16.73 -21.48
N CYS A 324 -23.03 17.45 -22.46
CA CYS A 324 -23.73 18.63 -23.03
C CYS A 324 -24.74 18.25 -24.10
N ASN A 325 -24.52 17.10 -24.70
CA ASN A 325 -25.25 16.64 -25.87
C ASN A 325 -25.51 15.12 -25.82
N GLY A 326 -25.65 14.55 -24.62
CA GLY A 326 -25.69 13.10 -24.45
C GLY A 326 -24.34 12.45 -24.75
N GLY A 327 -23.26 13.11 -24.32
CA GLY A 327 -21.87 12.65 -24.43
C GLY A 327 -21.62 11.31 -23.74
N THR A 328 -20.41 10.81 -23.93
CA THR A 328 -20.00 9.45 -23.59
C THR A 328 -20.02 9.17 -22.08
N THR A 329 -20.30 7.93 -21.73
CA THR A 329 -20.34 7.42 -20.35
C THR A 329 -19.01 6.75 -19.99
N LEU A 330 -17.87 7.38 -20.32
CA LEU A 330 -16.55 6.72 -20.22
C LEU A 330 -16.20 6.28 -18.79
N ALA A 331 -16.64 7.03 -17.78
CA ALA A 331 -16.46 6.62 -16.38
C ALA A 331 -17.29 5.38 -16.01
N ASP A 332 -18.49 5.23 -16.59
CA ASP A 332 -19.35 4.05 -16.42
C ASP A 332 -18.75 2.82 -17.13
N GLU A 333 -18.26 3.01 -18.35
CA GLU A 333 -17.56 1.98 -19.13
C GLU A 333 -16.27 1.53 -18.44
N ALA A 334 -15.51 2.47 -17.87
CA ALA A 334 -14.34 2.16 -17.05
C ALA A 334 -14.72 1.35 -15.81
N LEU A 335 -15.78 1.73 -15.08
CA LEU A 335 -16.27 0.95 -13.92
C LEU A 335 -16.68 -0.47 -14.32
N ALA A 336 -17.36 -0.63 -15.47
CA ALA A 336 -17.74 -1.93 -15.98
C ALA A 336 -16.50 -2.78 -16.35
N ALA A 337 -15.50 -2.19 -17.00
CA ALA A 337 -14.23 -2.84 -17.34
C ALA A 337 -13.43 -3.24 -16.08
N LEU A 338 -13.53 -2.43 -15.03
CA LEU A 338 -12.96 -2.72 -13.73
C LEU A 338 -13.74 -3.78 -12.95
N GLY A 339 -14.90 -4.26 -13.42
CA GLY A 339 -15.72 -5.26 -12.71
C GLY A 339 -16.55 -4.71 -11.55
N VAL A 340 -16.77 -3.39 -11.48
CA VAL A 340 -17.63 -2.77 -10.46
C VAL A 340 -19.09 -3.04 -10.82
N ALA A 341 -19.65 -4.09 -10.23
CA ALA A 341 -20.94 -4.66 -10.64
C ALA A 341 -22.18 -3.84 -10.24
N ALA A 342 -22.08 -2.93 -9.27
CA ALA A 342 -23.21 -2.12 -8.79
C ALA A 342 -22.91 -0.62 -8.87
N ASN A 343 -22.97 -0.06 -10.08
CA ASN A 343 -22.90 1.38 -10.24
C ASN A 343 -24.31 2.01 -10.36
N THR A 344 -24.47 3.18 -9.75
CA THR A 344 -25.66 4.01 -9.93
C THR A 344 -25.27 5.21 -10.77
N PHE A 345 -25.66 5.19 -12.04
CA PHE A 345 -25.46 6.31 -12.95
C PHE A 345 -26.63 7.29 -12.85
N VAL A 346 -26.32 8.56 -12.64
CA VAL A 346 -27.29 9.65 -12.56
C VAL A 346 -26.80 10.84 -13.39
N SER A 347 -27.73 11.50 -14.07
CA SER A 347 -27.41 12.65 -14.93
C SER A 347 -28.14 13.94 -14.54
N ASP A 348 -28.80 13.94 -13.39
CA ASP A 348 -29.52 15.10 -12.88
C ASP A 348 -29.32 15.23 -11.35
N PRO A 349 -29.37 16.47 -10.81
CA PRO A 349 -29.15 16.68 -9.37
C PRO A 349 -30.11 15.91 -8.46
N VAL A 350 -31.38 15.73 -8.86
CA VAL A 350 -32.37 15.04 -8.01
C VAL A 350 -32.07 13.55 -7.93
N GLY A 351 -31.71 12.94 -9.06
CA GLY A 351 -31.20 11.57 -9.12
C GLY A 351 -29.98 11.38 -8.23
N PHE A 352 -29.02 12.31 -8.30
CA PHE A 352 -27.84 12.29 -7.43
C PHE A 352 -28.17 12.38 -5.96
N HIS A 353 -29.01 13.33 -5.54
CA HIS A 353 -29.39 13.45 -4.13
C HIS A 353 -30.03 12.15 -3.62
N THR A 354 -30.93 11.58 -4.41
CA THR A 354 -31.64 10.35 -4.06
C THR A 354 -30.68 9.17 -3.93
N ALA A 355 -29.78 8.98 -4.91
CA ALA A 355 -28.82 7.89 -4.89
C ALA A 355 -27.77 8.06 -3.79
N PHE A 356 -27.26 9.28 -3.61
CA PHE A 356 -26.28 9.59 -2.58
C PHE A 356 -26.84 9.35 -1.18
N ASP A 357 -28.07 9.83 -0.91
CA ASP A 357 -28.71 9.68 0.40
C ASP A 357 -29.13 8.23 0.70
N ALA A 358 -29.33 7.40 -0.33
CA ALA A 358 -29.55 5.97 -0.17
C ALA A 358 -28.28 5.22 0.28
N GLY A 359 -27.09 5.78 0.00
CA GLY A 359 -25.81 5.15 0.30
C GLY A 359 -25.54 3.89 -0.52
N GLY A 360 -24.65 3.03 -0.03
CA GLY A 360 -24.33 1.75 -0.68
C GLY A 360 -23.43 1.89 -1.91
N PHE A 361 -22.52 2.88 -1.88
CA PHE A 361 -21.42 3.04 -2.84
C PHE A 361 -20.10 3.21 -2.09
N ASP A 362 -19.01 2.72 -2.68
CA ASP A 362 -17.66 2.78 -2.11
C ASP A 362 -16.86 3.97 -2.65
N VAL A 363 -17.22 4.45 -3.85
CA VAL A 363 -16.57 5.55 -4.57
C VAL A 363 -17.62 6.46 -5.22
N VAL A 364 -17.34 7.77 -5.23
CA VAL A 364 -18.13 8.75 -5.98
C VAL A 364 -17.31 9.29 -7.13
N VAL A 365 -17.85 9.20 -8.35
CA VAL A 365 -17.29 9.83 -9.54
C VAL A 365 -18.19 10.98 -9.96
N TYR A 366 -17.65 12.19 -9.97
CA TYR A 366 -18.31 13.39 -10.48
C TYR A 366 -17.67 13.83 -11.79
N ASP A 367 -18.41 13.72 -12.88
CA ASP A 367 -18.05 14.15 -14.23
C ASP A 367 -19.03 15.23 -14.70
N GLY A 368 -18.73 16.48 -14.39
CA GLY A 368 -19.59 17.62 -14.71
C GLY A 368 -18.97 18.51 -15.78
N PHE A 369 -19.56 18.56 -16.98
CA PHE A 369 -19.10 19.45 -18.06
C PHE A 369 -20.04 20.63 -18.38
N CYS A 370 -21.35 20.47 -18.24
CA CYS A 370 -22.26 21.34 -19.01
C CYS A 370 -23.00 22.38 -18.23
N ASN A 371 -23.25 22.08 -16.97
CA ASN A 371 -23.91 22.98 -16.07
C ASN A 371 -22.99 23.22 -14.88
N GLY A 372 -23.19 24.35 -14.22
CA GLY A 372 -22.56 24.57 -12.92
C GLY A 372 -23.00 23.49 -11.94
N ILE A 373 -22.12 23.11 -11.01
CA ILE A 373 -22.45 22.16 -9.96
C ILE A 373 -23.60 22.69 -9.08
N GLU A 374 -24.69 21.93 -9.00
CA GLU A 374 -25.82 22.29 -8.14
C GLU A 374 -25.40 22.23 -6.66
N ASN A 375 -25.89 23.18 -5.85
CA ASN A 375 -25.43 23.36 -4.47
C ASN A 375 -25.58 22.09 -3.62
N GLY A 376 -26.70 21.38 -3.72
CA GLY A 376 -26.94 20.12 -3.01
C GLY A 376 -26.08 18.94 -3.48
N VAL A 377 -25.63 18.92 -4.74
CA VAL A 377 -24.61 17.97 -5.22
C VAL A 377 -23.26 18.31 -4.61
N ARG A 378 -22.86 19.59 -4.69
CA ARG A 378 -21.61 20.09 -4.11
C ARG A 378 -21.49 19.79 -2.62
N THR A 379 -22.49 20.13 -1.81
CA THR A 379 -22.41 19.95 -0.35
C THR A 379 -22.31 18.47 0.05
N ARG A 380 -22.87 17.56 -0.75
CA ARG A 380 -22.73 16.11 -0.54
C ARG A 380 -21.33 15.61 -0.87
N LEU A 381 -20.75 16.05 -1.98
CA LEU A 381 -19.35 15.75 -2.31
C LEU A 381 -18.40 16.26 -1.21
N GLU A 382 -18.56 17.52 -0.80
CA GLU A 382 -17.75 18.11 0.28
C GLU A 382 -17.87 17.30 1.57
N SER A 383 -19.09 16.90 1.95
CA SER A 383 -19.32 16.07 3.14
C SER A 383 -18.75 14.65 3.00
N TRP A 384 -18.82 14.05 1.82
CA TRP A 384 -18.26 12.72 1.53
C TRP A 384 -16.73 12.73 1.67
N ILE A 385 -16.09 13.72 1.05
CA ILE A 385 -14.63 13.90 1.11
C ILE A 385 -14.19 14.15 2.57
N ALA A 386 -14.89 15.03 3.29
CA ALA A 386 -14.59 15.30 4.71
C ALA A 386 -14.75 14.05 5.59
N GLY A 387 -15.58 13.08 5.19
CA GLY A 387 -15.74 11.79 5.83
C GLY A 387 -14.67 10.75 5.47
N GLY A 388 -13.66 11.10 4.66
CA GLY A 388 -12.64 10.17 4.16
C GLY A 388 -13.10 9.32 2.98
N GLY A 389 -14.17 9.74 2.31
CA GLY A 389 -14.76 9.07 1.17
C GLY A 389 -13.90 9.15 -0.10
N ARG A 390 -13.87 8.04 -0.84
CA ARG A 390 -13.16 7.92 -2.12
C ARG A 390 -13.86 8.70 -3.21
N THR A 391 -13.15 9.61 -3.86
CA THR A 391 -13.76 10.58 -4.77
C THR A 391 -12.90 10.85 -5.99
N LEU A 392 -13.53 10.84 -7.17
CA LEU A 392 -12.95 11.41 -8.38
C LEU A 392 -13.80 12.58 -8.86
N VAL A 393 -13.18 13.71 -9.17
CA VAL A 393 -13.88 14.91 -9.65
C VAL A 393 -13.22 15.43 -10.92
N ALA A 394 -13.99 15.48 -12.00
CA ALA A 394 -13.70 16.23 -13.21
C ALA A 394 -14.76 17.33 -13.36
N TYR A 395 -14.33 18.59 -13.30
CA TYR A 395 -15.24 19.73 -13.37
C TYR A 395 -14.59 20.93 -14.06
N TRP A 396 -15.23 21.42 -15.13
CA TRP A 396 -14.69 22.48 -15.99
C TRP A 396 -14.54 23.84 -15.29
N ASP A 397 -15.36 24.12 -14.26
CA ASP A 397 -15.47 25.42 -13.61
C ASP A 397 -15.17 25.39 -12.10
N LEU A 398 -14.21 24.56 -11.68
CA LEU A 398 -13.83 24.41 -10.27
C LEU A 398 -13.37 25.73 -9.62
N SER A 399 -12.84 26.67 -10.39
CA SER A 399 -12.47 28.04 -10.02
C SER A 399 -13.62 28.84 -9.41
N ASP A 400 -14.86 28.56 -9.77
CA ASP A 400 -16.04 29.25 -9.26
C ASP A 400 -16.55 28.65 -7.93
N SER A 401 -15.90 27.60 -7.41
CA SER A 401 -16.30 26.91 -6.18
C SER A 401 -15.15 26.75 -5.19
N ALA A 402 -14.82 27.83 -4.48
CA ALA A 402 -13.76 27.85 -3.46
C ALA A 402 -13.95 26.80 -2.34
N SER A 403 -15.19 26.48 -1.96
CA SER A 403 -15.47 25.44 -0.94
C SER A 403 -15.13 24.04 -1.45
N LEU A 404 -15.43 23.76 -2.72
CA LEU A 404 -15.11 22.48 -3.34
C LEU A 404 -13.59 22.34 -3.54
N GLN A 405 -12.91 23.40 -3.98
CA GLN A 405 -11.44 23.47 -4.04
C GLN A 405 -10.81 23.10 -2.68
N ALA A 406 -11.30 23.70 -1.59
CA ALA A 406 -10.82 23.41 -0.25
C ALA A 406 -11.07 21.94 0.16
N ALA A 407 -12.25 21.38 -0.14
CA ALA A 407 -12.54 19.97 0.12
C ALA A 407 -11.63 19.03 -0.68
N LEU A 408 -11.34 19.36 -1.95
CA LEU A 408 -10.46 18.58 -2.82
C LEU A 408 -8.97 18.75 -2.51
N GLY A 409 -8.58 19.68 -1.64
CA GLY A 409 -7.18 19.95 -1.34
C GLY A 409 -6.40 20.61 -2.49
N VAL A 410 -7.09 21.29 -3.40
CA VAL A 410 -6.48 21.96 -4.56
C VAL A 410 -6.85 23.43 -4.60
N ALA A 411 -6.04 24.22 -5.30
CA ALA A 411 -6.39 25.56 -5.76
C ALA A 411 -6.24 25.60 -7.28
N THR A 412 -7.09 26.41 -7.93
CA THR A 412 -7.19 26.42 -9.39
C THR A 412 -6.75 27.76 -9.97
N LEU A 413 -6.06 27.71 -11.11
CA LEU A 413 -5.85 28.87 -11.96
C LEU A 413 -6.57 28.65 -13.28
N ALA A 414 -7.64 29.40 -13.53
CA ALA A 414 -8.36 29.31 -14.79
C ALA A 414 -7.42 29.75 -15.93
N TYR A 415 -7.25 28.90 -16.94
CA TYR A 415 -6.65 29.34 -18.19
C TYR A 415 -7.76 29.65 -19.20
N GLY A 416 -7.52 30.68 -20.01
CA GLY A 416 -8.55 31.29 -20.86
C GLY A 416 -9.12 30.33 -21.91
N ASN A 417 -10.27 30.71 -22.48
CA ASN A 417 -10.95 30.02 -23.57
C ASN A 417 -9.95 29.56 -24.65
N GLY A 418 -9.95 28.28 -24.99
CA GLY A 418 -8.90 27.72 -25.84
C GLY A 418 -9.17 26.29 -26.31
N ALA A 419 -8.18 25.72 -27.00
CA ALA A 419 -8.17 24.29 -27.28
C ALA A 419 -7.85 23.50 -26.00
N PHE A 420 -8.17 22.21 -26.01
CA PHE A 420 -7.67 21.28 -24.99
C PHE A 420 -6.13 21.36 -24.91
N ARG A 421 -5.62 21.36 -23.69
CA ARG A 421 -4.18 21.37 -23.40
C ARG A 421 -3.73 19.93 -23.16
N ALA A 422 -2.68 19.52 -23.85
CA ALA A 422 -2.14 18.16 -23.77
C ALA A 422 -1.80 17.80 -22.31
N VAL A 423 -2.12 16.59 -21.87
CA VAL A 423 -1.89 16.15 -20.49
C VAL A 423 -0.75 15.13 -20.48
N HIS A 424 0.32 15.43 -19.76
CA HIS A 424 1.54 14.63 -19.65
C HIS A 424 1.62 13.97 -18.27
N ALA A 425 2.22 12.79 -18.17
CA ALA A 425 2.56 12.19 -16.87
C ALA A 425 3.48 13.13 -16.06
N ASP A 426 3.28 13.19 -14.74
CA ASP A 426 4.21 13.89 -13.86
C ASP A 426 5.38 12.97 -13.47
N PRO A 427 6.64 13.26 -13.90
CA PRO A 427 7.78 12.39 -13.60
C PRO A 427 8.16 12.34 -12.12
N ALA A 428 7.63 13.25 -11.29
CA ALA A 428 7.82 13.23 -9.84
C ALA A 428 6.71 12.48 -9.09
N SER A 429 5.66 12.03 -9.78
CA SER A 429 4.55 11.30 -9.16
C SER A 429 4.98 9.89 -8.77
N PRO A 430 4.58 9.38 -7.59
CA PRO A 430 4.79 7.97 -7.23
C PRO A 430 3.88 7.02 -8.03
N ALA A 431 2.87 7.53 -8.73
CA ALA A 431 1.92 6.77 -9.54
C ALA A 431 1.73 7.46 -10.90
N ASN A 432 1.84 6.71 -12.00
CA ASN A 432 1.69 7.26 -13.34
C ASN A 432 0.32 6.86 -13.94
N PRO A 433 -0.66 7.78 -14.04
CA PRO A 433 -2.02 7.44 -14.44
C PRO A 433 -2.15 6.99 -15.90
N PHE A 434 -1.05 6.95 -16.66
CA PHE A 434 -0.97 6.48 -18.05
C PHE A 434 -0.58 5.01 -18.19
N ASP A 435 -0.07 4.36 -17.14
CA ASP A 435 0.42 2.97 -17.18
C ASP A 435 0.12 2.16 -15.91
N LEU A 436 -0.79 2.64 -15.05
CA LEU A 436 -1.11 1.94 -13.79
C LEU A 436 -1.72 0.55 -14.02
N ARG A 437 -2.75 0.46 -14.85
CA ARG A 437 -3.48 -0.78 -15.15
C ARG A 437 -3.65 -0.98 -16.66
N ARG A 438 -3.93 0.12 -17.36
CA ARG A 438 -3.94 0.25 -18.80
C ARG A 438 -2.78 1.15 -19.21
N ASP A 439 -2.11 0.78 -20.29
CA ASP A 439 -1.05 1.57 -20.90
C ASP A 439 -1.66 2.32 -22.08
N PHE A 440 -1.58 3.66 -22.06
CA PHE A 440 -2.03 4.50 -23.18
C PHE A 440 -1.10 5.71 -23.38
N PRO A 441 -1.07 6.32 -24.58
CA PRO A 441 -0.01 7.24 -24.94
C PRO A 441 0.00 8.53 -24.10
N THR A 442 1.20 8.99 -23.77
CA THR A 442 1.44 10.32 -23.22
C THR A 442 2.07 11.26 -24.28
N PRO A 443 1.59 12.50 -24.46
CA PRO A 443 0.46 13.08 -23.75
C PRO A 443 -0.90 12.57 -24.20
N LEU A 444 -1.87 12.58 -23.29
CA LEU A 444 -3.28 12.51 -23.63
C LEU A 444 -3.62 13.77 -24.44
N ASN A 445 -4.15 13.58 -25.65
CA ASN A 445 -4.52 14.67 -26.54
C ASN A 445 -6.04 14.72 -26.68
N GLY A 446 -6.59 15.92 -26.70
CA GLY A 446 -8.02 16.16 -26.90
C GLY A 446 -8.32 16.63 -28.31
N ALA A 447 -9.56 16.41 -28.72
CA ALA A 447 -10.01 16.68 -30.08
C ALA A 447 -10.83 17.97 -30.23
N SER A 448 -11.16 18.63 -29.12
CA SER A 448 -12.08 19.76 -29.15
C SER A 448 -11.50 20.94 -29.94
N SER A 449 -12.17 21.31 -31.04
CA SER A 449 -12.02 22.65 -31.62
C SER A 449 -12.46 23.69 -30.59
N ALA A 450 -11.68 24.76 -30.39
CA ALA A 450 -11.91 25.80 -29.38
C ALA A 450 -13.40 26.11 -29.15
N ILE A 451 -13.93 25.73 -28.00
CA ILE A 451 -15.28 26.06 -27.57
C ILE A 451 -15.18 27.34 -26.71
N ALA A 452 -16.22 28.19 -26.73
CA ALA A 452 -16.17 29.53 -26.15
C ALA A 452 -16.21 29.60 -24.59
N PHE A 453 -15.97 28.49 -23.90
CA PHE A 453 -16.06 28.37 -22.44
C PHE A 453 -14.71 28.03 -21.80
N THR A 454 -14.64 28.10 -20.47
CA THR A 454 -13.48 27.63 -19.71
C THR A 454 -13.30 26.13 -19.95
N MET A 455 -12.15 25.76 -20.49
CA MET A 455 -11.84 24.42 -21.01
C MET A 455 -11.00 23.62 -19.99
N GLY A 456 -11.14 23.91 -18.70
CA GLY A 456 -10.28 23.37 -17.67
C GLY A 456 -9.42 24.43 -16.97
N GLN A 457 -8.61 23.94 -16.05
CA GLN A 457 -7.99 24.68 -14.96
C GLN A 457 -6.62 24.07 -14.65
N GLU A 458 -5.66 24.93 -14.33
CA GLU A 458 -4.40 24.49 -13.78
C GLU A 458 -4.61 24.17 -12.30
N LEU A 459 -4.19 22.98 -11.87
CA LEU A 459 -4.26 22.55 -10.49
C LEU A 459 -2.96 22.89 -9.77
N THR A 460 -3.11 23.40 -8.55
CA THR A 460 -2.04 23.54 -7.56
C THR A 460 -2.47 22.87 -6.27
N LEU A 461 -1.55 22.20 -5.58
CA LEU A 461 -1.86 21.55 -4.30
C LEU A 461 -2.03 22.63 -3.21
N ALA A 462 -3.11 22.56 -2.45
CA ALA A 462 -3.36 23.46 -1.33
C ALA A 462 -2.83 22.92 0.01
N GLY A 463 -2.37 21.66 0.03
CA GLY A 463 -1.83 20.95 1.19
C GLY A 463 -1.12 19.67 0.77
N ASP A 464 -1.21 18.64 1.61
CA ASP A 464 -0.61 17.34 1.32
C ASP A 464 -1.27 16.68 0.10
N GLY A 465 -0.44 16.20 -0.81
CA GLY A 465 -0.87 15.55 -2.05
C GLY A 465 0.26 15.48 -3.06
N VAL A 466 -0.05 14.95 -4.23
CA VAL A 466 0.86 14.84 -5.37
C VAL A 466 0.15 15.23 -6.66
N LEU A 467 0.89 15.78 -7.61
CA LEU A 467 0.40 15.93 -8.98
C LEU A 467 0.67 14.61 -9.71
N LEU A 468 -0.35 14.05 -10.35
CA LEU A 468 -0.25 12.82 -11.14
C LEU A 468 0.07 13.12 -12.61
N ALA A 469 -0.37 14.29 -13.09
CA ALA A 469 -0.18 14.71 -14.47
C ALA A 469 -0.10 16.24 -14.59
N ARG A 470 0.46 16.72 -15.70
CA ARG A 470 0.76 18.14 -15.99
C ARG A 470 0.26 18.56 -17.37
N LEU A 471 -0.06 19.84 -17.53
CA LEU A 471 -0.51 20.43 -18.80
C LEU A 471 0.68 20.85 -19.68
N ASP A 472 0.56 20.65 -20.99
CA ASP A 472 1.47 21.02 -22.09
C ASP A 472 2.89 20.42 -22.07
N SER A 473 3.40 19.98 -20.92
CA SER A 473 4.69 19.31 -20.76
C SER A 473 4.80 18.60 -19.40
N ASP A 474 5.81 17.75 -19.25
CA ASP A 474 6.22 17.10 -17.98
C ASP A 474 6.73 18.07 -16.90
N ALA A 475 6.93 19.35 -17.23
CA ALA A 475 7.29 20.43 -16.30
C ALA A 475 6.20 21.51 -16.19
N GLY A 476 5.03 21.28 -16.80
CA GLY A 476 3.94 22.23 -16.86
C GLY A 476 3.12 22.33 -15.56
N PRO A 477 2.06 23.17 -15.57
CA PRO A 477 1.11 23.28 -14.46
C PRO A 477 0.38 21.96 -14.19
N GLY A 478 -0.17 21.78 -12.99
CA GLY A 478 -0.89 20.54 -12.67
C GLY A 478 -2.14 20.33 -13.52
N ALA A 479 -2.33 19.12 -14.03
CA ALA A 479 -3.52 18.69 -14.76
C ALA A 479 -4.38 17.73 -13.93
N ILE A 480 -3.74 16.84 -13.17
CA ILE A 480 -4.39 15.87 -12.29
C ILE A 480 -3.69 15.91 -10.94
N ALA A 481 -4.45 15.98 -9.85
CA ALA A 481 -3.95 15.98 -8.49
C ALA A 481 -4.56 14.84 -7.69
N SER A 482 -3.76 14.23 -6.81
CA SER A 482 -4.18 13.26 -5.81
C SER A 482 -3.94 13.83 -4.42
N THR A 483 -4.97 13.86 -3.58
CA THR A 483 -4.95 14.43 -2.22
C THR A 483 -5.59 13.47 -1.23
N SER A 484 -5.62 13.85 0.06
CA SER A 484 -6.24 13.05 1.12
C SER A 484 -5.71 11.61 1.21
N GLY A 485 -4.38 11.45 1.07
CA GLY A 485 -3.72 10.15 1.09
C GLY A 485 -4.13 9.23 -0.06
N GLY A 486 -4.35 9.77 -1.26
CA GLY A 486 -4.69 8.98 -2.45
C GLY A 486 -6.19 8.78 -2.67
N ARG A 487 -7.04 9.14 -1.71
CA ARG A 487 -8.49 8.89 -1.76
C ARG A 487 -9.28 9.87 -2.63
N VAL A 488 -8.69 11.02 -2.94
CA VAL A 488 -9.34 12.06 -3.73
C VAL A 488 -8.47 12.38 -4.94
N VAL A 489 -9.03 12.20 -6.13
CA VAL A 489 -8.40 12.58 -7.40
C VAL A 489 -9.20 13.67 -8.08
N THR A 490 -8.53 14.75 -8.46
CA THR A 490 -9.12 15.90 -9.15
C THR A 490 -8.49 16.05 -10.53
N LEU A 491 -9.33 16.14 -11.56
CA LEU A 491 -8.92 16.47 -12.92
C LEU A 491 -9.23 17.94 -13.19
N GLY A 492 -8.22 18.68 -13.63
CA GLY A 492 -8.34 20.07 -14.07
C GLY A 492 -8.93 20.20 -15.46
N PHE A 493 -9.41 19.12 -16.07
CA PHE A 493 -10.06 19.11 -17.38
C PHE A 493 -11.25 18.15 -17.31
N THR A 494 -12.08 18.15 -18.36
CA THR A 494 -13.23 17.23 -18.43
C THR A 494 -13.00 16.17 -19.51
N PRO A 495 -13.43 14.92 -19.27
CA PRO A 495 -13.34 13.83 -20.24
C PRO A 495 -13.97 14.15 -21.61
N GLU A 496 -15.06 14.93 -21.65
CA GLU A 496 -15.74 15.31 -22.90
C GLU A 496 -14.81 16.07 -23.86
N MET A 497 -13.78 16.76 -23.34
CA MET A 497 -12.78 17.45 -24.16
C MET A 497 -11.79 16.51 -24.86
N VAL A 498 -11.61 15.31 -24.30
CA VAL A 498 -10.75 14.26 -24.84
C VAL A 498 -11.57 13.35 -25.77
N GLY A 499 -12.80 13.04 -25.39
CA GLY A 499 -13.62 11.98 -25.98
C GLY A 499 -14.52 12.35 -27.16
N ALA A 500 -14.51 13.58 -27.67
CA ALA A 500 -15.33 13.91 -28.83
C ALA A 500 -14.63 14.86 -29.80
N ASN A 501 -14.20 14.32 -30.94
CA ASN A 501 -14.16 15.10 -32.18
C ASN A 501 -15.59 15.61 -32.45
N ASN A 502 -15.78 16.62 -33.31
CA ASN A 502 -17.12 17.06 -33.75
C ASN A 502 -18.00 15.92 -34.35
N ASP A 503 -17.41 14.75 -34.59
CA ASP A 503 -18.02 13.55 -35.14
C ASP A 503 -18.41 12.50 -34.06
N GLY A 504 -18.15 12.78 -32.78
CA GLY A 504 -18.51 11.94 -31.63
C GLY A 504 -17.63 10.71 -31.41
N ALA A 505 -16.52 10.56 -32.13
CA ALA A 505 -15.53 9.52 -31.86
C ALA A 505 -14.59 9.96 -30.73
N ALA A 506 -14.36 9.06 -29.77
CA ALA A 506 -13.38 9.26 -28.72
C ALA A 506 -11.96 9.03 -29.25
N VAL A 507 -11.00 9.74 -28.65
CA VAL A 507 -9.58 9.56 -28.96
C VAL A 507 -9.13 8.21 -28.39
N ASP A 508 -8.57 7.39 -29.26
CA ASP A 508 -7.92 6.09 -29.02
C ASP A 508 -6.58 6.17 -29.76
N GLY A 509 -5.55 6.59 -29.03
CA GLY A 509 -4.25 7.00 -29.56
C GLY A 509 -3.33 5.82 -29.86
N ASP A 510 -3.49 4.70 -29.16
CA ASP A 510 -2.71 3.48 -29.36
C ASP A 510 -3.43 2.44 -30.22
N THR A 511 -4.70 2.69 -30.57
CA THR A 511 -5.53 1.89 -31.47
C THR A 511 -5.89 0.51 -30.93
N ASP A 512 -5.98 0.37 -29.61
CA ASP A 512 -6.35 -0.89 -28.95
C ASP A 512 -7.87 -1.14 -28.95
N GLY A 513 -8.65 -0.13 -29.35
CA GLY A 513 -10.12 -0.16 -29.44
C GLY A 513 -10.82 0.33 -28.17
N VAL A 514 -10.09 0.81 -27.17
CA VAL A 514 -10.57 1.45 -25.96
C VAL A 514 -10.20 2.94 -26.02
N PRO A 515 -11.12 3.87 -25.71
CA PRO A 515 -10.75 5.28 -25.65
C PRO A 515 -9.71 5.56 -24.56
N ASP A 516 -8.66 6.33 -24.86
CA ASP A 516 -7.60 6.70 -23.90
C ASP A 516 -8.18 7.32 -22.61
N MET A 517 -9.30 8.05 -22.73
CA MET A 517 -9.95 8.67 -21.58
C MET A 517 -10.77 7.67 -20.74
N GLN A 518 -11.25 6.57 -21.33
CA GLN A 518 -11.78 5.44 -20.57
C GLN A 518 -10.65 4.76 -19.79
N GLU A 519 -9.51 4.52 -20.43
CA GLU A 519 -8.34 3.89 -19.77
C GLU A 519 -7.78 4.77 -18.64
N MET A 520 -7.72 6.08 -18.85
CA MET A 520 -7.43 7.05 -17.79
C MET A 520 -8.41 6.91 -16.62
N TRP A 521 -9.72 6.78 -16.87
CA TRP A 521 -10.69 6.52 -15.81
C TRP A 521 -10.44 5.17 -15.12
N GLU A 522 -10.15 4.10 -15.86
CA GLU A 522 -9.81 2.78 -15.30
C GLU A 522 -8.61 2.90 -14.33
N ASN A 523 -7.55 3.59 -14.75
CA ASN A 523 -6.34 3.81 -13.96
C ASN A 523 -6.61 4.67 -12.70
N LEU A 524 -7.33 5.77 -12.84
CA LEU A 524 -7.60 6.68 -11.71
C LEU A 524 -8.59 6.08 -10.70
N ILE A 525 -9.60 5.34 -11.17
CA ILE A 525 -10.53 4.65 -10.28
C ILE A 525 -9.77 3.55 -9.53
N ALA A 526 -8.94 2.75 -10.21
CA ALA A 526 -8.11 1.74 -9.55
C ALA A 526 -7.19 2.37 -8.49
N LEU A 527 -6.56 3.51 -8.80
CA LEU A 527 -5.73 4.26 -7.86
C LEU A 527 -6.50 4.69 -6.60
N VAL A 528 -7.71 5.23 -6.75
CA VAL A 528 -8.51 5.66 -5.59
C VAL A 528 -9.00 4.47 -4.77
N LEU A 529 -9.26 3.33 -5.40
CA LEU A 529 -9.71 2.10 -4.73
C LEU A 529 -8.61 1.38 -3.95
N SER A 530 -7.34 1.56 -4.33
CA SER A 530 -6.20 0.99 -3.60
C SER A 530 -5.82 1.78 -2.33
N ASN A 531 -6.39 2.97 -2.11
CA ASN A 531 -6.17 3.84 -0.95
C ASN A 531 -7.40 3.89 -0.01
#